data_AF-A0A2I1IPQ3-F1
#
_entry.id   AF-A0A2I1IPQ3-F1
#
_cell.length_a   1.000
_cell.length_b   1.000
_cell.length_c   1.000
_cell.angle_alpha   90.00
_cell.angle_beta   90.00
_cell.angle_gamma   90.00
#
_symmetry.space_group_name_H-M   'P 1'
#
loop_
_entity.id
_entity.type
_entity.pdbx_description
1 polymer ?
#
loop_
_entity_poly.entity_id
_entity_poly.type
_entity_poly.pdbx_seq_one_letter_code
_entity_poly.pdbx_strand_id
1 'polypeptide(L)'
;MVSMQRKHILSSLTILRICFLVFLTLGIFTFSVEIYYSKGNVISGAPIVLLDTPINILLIPVAVYMITTILAFILLIAPRTQTDSRIKIWWVRLILVAILLINMTTAIATVCNMDGYGIIPSRPENTSCKIIYSWGNSVMYHRYGQFYTLSNGALLGAKTRYSWSSDGLGPIRDTAWEVRWRSGTATLYTYYNIGIGPDSGAPARFTCHE
;
A
#
# COMPACT_ATOMS: atom_id res chain seq x y z
N MET A 1 4.32 -45.32 -16.63
CA MET A 1 4.53 -43.85 -16.78
C MET A 1 3.25 -43.03 -16.58
N VAL A 2 2.12 -43.33 -17.23
CA VAL A 2 0.85 -42.56 -17.12
C VAL A 2 0.32 -42.39 -15.68
N SER A 3 0.50 -43.39 -14.82
CA SER A 3 0.08 -43.37 -13.41
C SER A 3 0.84 -42.36 -12.53
N MET A 4 2.16 -42.22 -12.73
CA MET A 4 2.98 -41.24 -11.99
C MET A 4 2.65 -39.81 -12.39
N GLN A 5 2.44 -39.56 -13.67
CA GLN A 5 2.12 -38.23 -14.20
C GLN A 5 0.75 -37.73 -13.68
N ARG A 6 -0.24 -38.64 -13.58
CA ARG A 6 -1.56 -38.33 -13.02
C ARG A 6 -1.51 -38.05 -11.52
N LYS A 7 -0.68 -38.78 -10.75
CA LYS A 7 -0.46 -38.52 -9.31
C LYS A 7 0.22 -37.17 -9.07
N HIS A 8 1.23 -36.81 -9.87
CA HIS A 8 1.88 -35.51 -9.78
C HIS A 8 0.91 -34.34 -10.03
N ILE A 9 0.09 -34.43 -11.10
CA ILE A 9 -0.89 -33.40 -11.43
C ILE A 9 -1.92 -33.22 -10.31
N LEU A 10 -2.40 -34.32 -9.71
CA LEU A 10 -3.38 -34.26 -8.61
C LEU A 10 -2.79 -33.66 -7.33
N SER A 11 -1.52 -33.98 -7.04
CA SER A 11 -0.77 -33.38 -5.91
C SER A 11 -0.60 -31.87 -6.11
N SER A 12 -0.19 -31.43 -7.30
CA SER A 12 -0.01 -30.01 -7.62
C SER A 12 -1.32 -29.21 -7.53
N LEU A 13 -2.43 -29.78 -7.99
CA LEU A 13 -3.76 -29.18 -7.88
C LEU A 13 -4.22 -29.02 -6.43
N THR A 14 -3.88 -29.98 -5.57
CA THR A 14 -4.21 -29.92 -4.15
C THR A 14 -3.42 -28.81 -3.46
N ILE A 15 -2.11 -28.72 -3.73
CA ILE A 15 -1.24 -27.65 -3.22
C ILE A 15 -1.78 -26.28 -3.68
N LEU A 16 -2.13 -26.15 -4.96
CA LEU A 16 -2.67 -24.90 -5.51
C LEU A 16 -3.96 -24.45 -4.80
N ARG A 17 -4.87 -25.38 -4.48
CA ARG A 17 -6.10 -25.10 -3.72
C ARG A 17 -5.80 -24.66 -2.29
N ILE A 18 -4.82 -25.29 -1.64
CA ILE A 18 -4.39 -24.90 -0.29
C ILE A 18 -3.82 -23.48 -0.31
N CYS A 19 -2.90 -23.19 -1.24
CA CYS A 19 -2.36 -21.85 -1.43
C CYS A 19 -3.47 -20.82 -1.68
N PHE A 20 -4.42 -21.14 -2.55
CA PHE A 20 -5.57 -20.28 -2.82
C PHE A 20 -6.39 -19.97 -1.56
N LEU A 21 -6.68 -20.96 -0.73
CA LEU A 21 -7.42 -20.77 0.52
C LEU A 21 -6.63 -19.90 1.53
N VAL A 22 -5.33 -20.11 1.63
CA VAL A 22 -4.44 -19.31 2.49
C VAL A 22 -4.43 -17.84 2.04
N PHE A 23 -4.24 -17.57 0.75
CA PHE A 23 -4.25 -16.20 0.26
C PHE A 23 -5.63 -15.55 0.28
N LEU A 24 -6.70 -16.32 0.07
CA LEU A 24 -8.08 -15.82 0.20
C LEU A 24 -8.40 -15.39 1.63
N THR A 25 -8.01 -16.19 2.62
CA THR A 25 -8.20 -15.83 4.04
C THR A 25 -7.36 -14.62 4.43
N LEU A 26 -6.13 -14.53 3.95
CA LEU A 26 -5.29 -13.35 4.11
C LEU A 26 -5.92 -12.11 3.46
N GLY A 27 -6.50 -12.24 2.26
CA GLY A 27 -7.18 -11.16 1.55
C GLY A 27 -8.40 -10.63 2.31
N ILE A 28 -9.21 -11.52 2.89
CA ILE A 28 -10.35 -11.12 3.75
C ILE A 28 -9.86 -10.37 4.98
N PHE A 29 -8.77 -10.84 5.61
CA PHE A 29 -8.16 -10.17 6.75
C PHE A 29 -7.66 -8.77 6.38
N THR A 30 -6.89 -8.62 5.28
CA THR A 30 -6.37 -7.32 4.86
C THR A 30 -7.49 -6.36 4.45
N PHE A 31 -8.55 -6.85 3.81
CA PHE A 31 -9.73 -6.03 3.47
C PHE A 31 -10.44 -5.48 4.71
N SER A 32 -10.55 -6.29 5.76
CA SER A 32 -11.15 -5.87 7.03
C SER A 32 -10.31 -4.77 7.70
N VAL A 33 -8.99 -4.90 7.64
CA VAL A 33 -8.03 -3.89 8.11
C VAL A 33 -8.16 -2.60 7.30
N GLU A 34 -8.24 -2.68 5.98
CA GLU A 34 -8.45 -1.52 5.10
C GLU A 34 -9.74 -0.77 5.44
N ILE A 35 -10.87 -1.46 5.58
CA ILE A 35 -12.15 -0.85 5.98
C ILE A 35 -12.03 -0.17 7.35
N TYR A 36 -11.39 -0.82 8.31
CA TYR A 36 -11.25 -0.29 9.67
C TYR A 36 -10.45 1.01 9.69
N TYR A 37 -9.36 1.09 8.91
CA TYR A 37 -8.49 2.27 8.85
C TYR A 37 -8.96 3.33 7.83
N SER A 38 -9.80 2.99 6.87
CA SER A 38 -10.35 3.89 5.85
C SER A 38 -11.59 4.65 6.33
N LYS A 39 -11.52 5.35 7.47
CA LYS A 39 -12.60 6.27 7.88
C LYS A 39 -12.61 7.51 6.98
N GLY A 40 -13.36 7.45 5.88
CA GLY A 40 -13.48 8.51 4.86
C GLY A 40 -13.29 7.97 3.44
N ASN A 41 -13.22 8.85 2.44
CA ASN A 41 -12.92 8.48 1.04
C ASN A 41 -11.42 8.28 0.77
N VAL A 42 -10.56 8.36 1.79
CA VAL A 42 -9.11 8.31 1.66
C VAL A 42 -8.56 7.12 2.40
N ILE A 43 -7.80 6.28 1.68
CA ILE A 43 -7.07 5.18 2.28
C ILE A 43 -5.64 5.66 2.55
N SER A 44 -5.48 6.44 3.63
CA SER A 44 -4.18 6.90 4.08
C SER A 44 -3.48 5.78 4.85
N GLY A 45 -2.70 4.97 4.12
CA GLY A 45 -1.76 4.03 4.74
C GLY A 45 -0.64 4.76 5.49
N ALA A 46 0.25 4.00 6.11
CA ALA A 46 1.53 4.50 6.60
C ALA A 46 2.61 4.25 5.55
N PRO A 47 3.62 5.13 5.43
CA PRO A 47 4.74 4.88 4.53
C PRO A 47 5.64 3.76 5.09
N ILE A 48 5.99 2.82 4.23
CA ILE A 48 7.11 1.89 4.44
C ILE A 48 8.25 2.30 3.51
N VAL A 49 9.50 2.29 3.99
CA VAL A 49 10.65 2.53 3.12
C VAL A 49 11.29 1.22 2.68
N LEU A 50 11.28 0.98 1.37
CA LEU A 50 11.99 -0.13 0.73
C LEU A 50 13.04 0.44 -0.22
N LEU A 51 14.29 0.03 -0.07
CA LEU A 51 15.41 0.48 -0.94
C LEU A 51 15.41 2.02 -1.10
N ASP A 52 15.34 2.72 0.04
CA ASP A 52 15.27 4.20 0.12
C ASP A 52 14.06 4.87 -0.54
N THR A 53 13.07 4.11 -1.01
CA THR A 53 11.84 4.63 -1.60
C THR A 53 10.67 4.45 -0.63
N PRO A 54 10.00 5.53 -0.18
CA PRO A 54 8.79 5.40 0.62
C PRO A 54 7.62 4.96 -0.27
N ILE A 55 6.95 3.89 0.13
CA ILE A 55 5.78 3.33 -0.54
C ILE A 55 4.64 3.19 0.46
N ASN A 56 3.41 3.08 -0.04
CA ASN A 56 2.25 2.86 0.80
C ASN A 56 2.20 1.41 1.32
N ILE A 57 2.06 1.20 2.64
CA ILE A 57 1.87 -0.14 3.23
C ILE A 57 0.71 -0.92 2.60
N LEU A 58 -0.29 -0.23 2.05
CA LEU A 58 -1.45 -0.82 1.39
C LEU A 58 -1.11 -1.58 0.10
N LEU A 59 0.12 -1.46 -0.41
CA LEU A 59 0.60 -2.33 -1.48
C LEU A 59 0.67 -3.81 -1.06
N ILE A 60 0.78 -4.11 0.24
CA ILE A 60 0.73 -5.48 0.77
C ILE A 60 -0.64 -6.11 0.48
N PRO A 61 -1.79 -5.55 0.91
CA PRO A 61 -3.11 -6.04 0.52
C PRO A 61 -3.27 -6.16 -1.00
N VAL A 62 -2.84 -5.16 -1.76
CA VAL A 62 -2.90 -5.18 -3.23
C VAL A 62 -2.19 -6.41 -3.79
N ALA A 63 -0.99 -6.73 -3.30
CA ALA A 63 -0.26 -7.93 -3.69
C ALA A 63 -1.03 -9.21 -3.34
N VAL A 64 -1.67 -9.28 -2.16
CA VAL A 64 -2.50 -10.42 -1.74
C VAL A 64 -3.71 -10.59 -2.67
N TYR A 65 -4.40 -9.50 -3.04
CA TYR A 65 -5.51 -9.54 -4.00
C TYR A 65 -5.05 -10.02 -5.38
N MET A 66 -3.90 -9.53 -5.85
CA MET A 66 -3.33 -9.95 -7.14
C MET A 66 -2.97 -11.44 -7.14
N ILE A 67 -2.29 -11.93 -6.09
CA ILE A 67 -1.96 -13.35 -5.96
C ILE A 67 -3.23 -14.20 -5.93
N THR A 68 -4.23 -13.81 -5.15
CA THR A 68 -5.52 -14.52 -5.07
C THR A 68 -6.24 -14.53 -6.42
N THR A 69 -6.18 -13.44 -7.17
CA THR A 69 -6.73 -13.31 -8.53
C THR A 69 -6.05 -14.27 -9.50
N ILE A 70 -4.71 -14.34 -9.48
CA ILE A 70 -3.92 -15.25 -10.32
C ILE A 70 -4.25 -16.71 -9.97
N LEU A 71 -4.27 -17.05 -8.68
CA LEU A 71 -4.61 -18.39 -8.22
C LEU A 71 -6.05 -18.79 -8.61
N ALA A 72 -7.02 -17.87 -8.47
CA ALA A 72 -8.39 -18.08 -8.91
C ALA A 72 -8.48 -18.33 -10.43
N PHE A 73 -7.73 -17.56 -11.22
CA PHE A 73 -7.67 -17.71 -12.67
C PHE A 73 -7.08 -19.07 -13.07
N ILE A 74 -5.96 -19.49 -12.45
CA ILE A 74 -5.36 -20.80 -12.70
C ILE A 74 -6.35 -21.93 -12.34
N LEU A 75 -7.05 -21.82 -11.21
CA LEU A 75 -8.06 -22.80 -10.79
C LEU A 75 -9.30 -22.81 -11.71
N LEU A 76 -9.60 -21.70 -12.38
CA LEU A 76 -10.70 -21.59 -13.33
C LEU A 76 -10.40 -22.36 -14.62
N ILE A 77 -9.16 -22.27 -15.12
CA ILE A 77 -8.71 -22.94 -16.36
C ILE A 77 -8.22 -24.37 -16.12
N ALA A 78 -7.94 -24.74 -14.87
CA ALA A 78 -7.39 -26.05 -14.54
C ALA A 78 -8.34 -27.20 -14.95
N PRO A 79 -7.79 -28.30 -15.51
CA PRO A 79 -8.59 -29.45 -15.91
C PRO A 79 -9.23 -30.10 -14.68
N ARG A 80 -10.55 -30.34 -14.75
CA ARG A 80 -11.30 -31.01 -13.68
C ARG A 80 -11.50 -32.48 -13.97
N THR A 81 -11.55 -33.27 -12.91
CA THR A 81 -11.83 -34.70 -12.98
C THR A 81 -13.28 -34.93 -13.42
N GLN A 82 -13.48 -35.95 -14.25
CA GLN A 82 -14.76 -36.29 -14.90
C GLN A 82 -15.86 -36.74 -13.92
N THR A 83 -15.53 -36.88 -12.64
CA THR A 83 -16.39 -37.38 -11.55
C THR A 83 -17.25 -36.30 -10.88
N ASP A 84 -17.04 -35.01 -11.15
CA ASP A 84 -17.84 -33.94 -10.56
C ASP A 84 -19.14 -33.71 -11.34
N SER A 85 -20.27 -33.54 -10.64
CA SER A 85 -21.54 -33.21 -11.28
C SER A 85 -21.46 -31.84 -11.98
N ARG A 86 -22.11 -31.68 -13.15
CA ARG A 86 -22.12 -30.42 -13.91
C ARG A 86 -22.54 -29.21 -13.08
N ILE A 87 -23.50 -29.40 -12.18
CA ILE A 87 -24.01 -28.35 -11.26
C ILE A 87 -22.91 -27.89 -10.31
N LYS A 88 -22.18 -28.82 -9.66
CA LYS A 88 -21.06 -28.48 -8.78
C LYS A 88 -19.97 -27.74 -9.55
N ILE A 89 -19.69 -28.17 -10.79
CA ILE A 89 -18.67 -27.52 -11.61
C ILE A 89 -19.02 -26.05 -11.88
N TRP A 90 -20.28 -25.80 -12.26
CA TRP A 90 -20.80 -24.48 -12.56
C TRP A 90 -20.72 -23.53 -11.35
N TRP A 91 -21.18 -23.96 -10.17
CA TRP A 91 -21.10 -23.16 -8.95
C TRP A 91 -19.68 -22.77 -8.57
N VAL A 92 -18.74 -23.72 -8.63
CA VAL A 92 -17.33 -23.41 -8.31
C VAL A 92 -16.75 -22.41 -9.31
N ARG A 93 -17.10 -22.51 -10.61
CA ARG A 93 -16.67 -21.51 -11.60
C ARG A 93 -17.23 -20.13 -11.30
N LEU A 94 -18.52 -20.05 -10.94
CA LEU A 94 -19.17 -18.80 -10.59
C LEU A 94 -18.50 -18.15 -9.37
N ILE A 95 -18.19 -18.93 -8.33
CA ILE A 95 -17.47 -18.45 -7.16
C ILE A 95 -16.07 -17.93 -7.53
N LEU A 96 -15.31 -18.67 -8.35
CA LEU A 96 -13.98 -18.25 -8.79
C LEU A 96 -14.03 -16.95 -9.61
N VAL A 97 -15.02 -16.80 -10.49
CA VAL A 97 -15.24 -15.58 -11.26
C VAL A 97 -15.58 -14.40 -10.34
N ALA A 98 -16.47 -14.61 -9.37
CA ALA A 98 -16.81 -13.57 -8.40
C ALA A 98 -15.58 -13.12 -7.60
N ILE A 99 -14.77 -14.05 -7.10
CA ILE A 99 -13.52 -13.75 -6.36
C ILE A 99 -12.54 -12.97 -7.25
N LEU A 100 -12.40 -13.34 -8.52
CA LEU A 100 -11.54 -12.63 -9.47
C LEU A 100 -11.98 -11.17 -9.66
N LEU A 101 -13.28 -10.94 -9.89
CA LEU A 101 -13.83 -9.60 -10.09
C LEU A 101 -13.71 -8.73 -8.83
N ILE A 102 -14.02 -9.29 -7.67
CA ILE A 102 -13.91 -8.58 -6.38
C ILE A 102 -12.46 -8.19 -6.13
N ASN A 103 -11.52 -9.14 -6.21
CA ASN A 103 -10.11 -8.86 -5.94
C ASN A 103 -9.51 -7.84 -6.92
N MET A 104 -9.83 -7.94 -8.22
CA MET A 104 -9.38 -6.95 -9.20
C MET A 104 -9.94 -5.56 -8.89
N THR A 105 -11.23 -5.47 -8.58
CA THR A 105 -11.88 -4.20 -8.25
C THR A 105 -11.28 -3.59 -6.98
N THR A 106 -11.10 -4.38 -5.92
CA THR A 106 -10.48 -3.93 -4.66
C THR A 106 -9.03 -3.50 -4.87
N ALA A 107 -8.25 -4.25 -5.65
CA ALA A 107 -6.86 -3.89 -5.97
C ALA A 107 -6.77 -2.56 -6.71
N ILE A 108 -7.57 -2.38 -7.77
CA ILE A 108 -7.62 -1.14 -8.55
C ILE A 108 -8.10 0.03 -7.67
N ALA A 109 -9.20 -0.16 -6.95
CA ALA A 109 -9.73 0.87 -6.06
C ALA A 109 -8.71 1.29 -5.00
N THR A 110 -7.97 0.35 -4.42
CA THR A 110 -6.93 0.66 -3.44
C THR A 110 -5.80 1.45 -4.07
N VAL A 111 -5.25 1.01 -5.21
CA VAL A 111 -4.16 1.71 -5.90
C VAL A 111 -4.56 3.12 -6.36
N CYS A 112 -5.80 3.30 -6.81
CA CYS A 112 -6.30 4.60 -7.25
C CYS A 112 -6.54 5.57 -6.10
N ASN A 113 -6.84 5.08 -4.90
CA ASN A 113 -7.24 5.91 -3.75
C ASN A 113 -6.19 5.99 -2.62
N MET A 114 -5.10 5.23 -2.72
CA MET A 114 -4.02 5.29 -1.74
C MET A 114 -3.17 6.54 -1.93
N ASP A 115 -2.64 7.06 -0.83
CA ASP A 115 -1.68 8.17 -0.85
C ASP A 115 -0.33 7.73 -1.46
N GLY A 116 0.30 8.65 -2.18
CA GLY A 116 1.71 8.59 -2.57
C GLY A 116 2.62 9.18 -1.49
N TYR A 117 3.91 8.84 -1.51
CA TYR A 117 4.90 9.34 -0.55
C TYR A 117 6.21 9.73 -1.20
N GLY A 118 6.89 10.69 -0.57
CA GLY A 118 8.17 11.21 -1.00
C GLY A 118 9.02 11.61 0.20
N ILE A 119 10.32 11.68 -0.01
CA ILE A 119 11.28 12.13 1.01
C ILE A 119 11.54 13.61 0.76
N ILE A 120 11.49 14.43 1.82
CA ILE A 120 11.86 15.84 1.70
C ILE A 120 13.38 15.93 1.58
N PRO A 121 13.92 16.67 0.59
CA PRO A 121 15.36 16.88 0.46
C PRO A 121 15.96 17.46 1.74
N SER A 122 17.16 16.99 2.11
CA SER A 122 17.84 17.42 3.33
C SER A 122 19.24 17.96 3.07
N ARG A 123 19.64 19.00 3.83
CA ARG A 123 21.00 19.58 3.85
C ARG A 123 21.56 19.53 5.29
N PRO A 124 22.88 19.35 5.48
CA PRO A 124 23.51 18.33 6.37
C PRO A 124 23.29 18.57 7.88
N GLU A 125 23.38 17.57 8.76
CA GLU A 125 24.45 16.55 8.92
C GLU A 125 23.90 15.14 9.23
N ASN A 126 24.24 14.17 8.38
CA ASN A 126 24.24 12.71 8.64
C ASN A 126 23.21 12.16 9.64
N THR A 127 21.94 12.57 9.53
CA THR A 127 20.89 12.01 10.35
C THR A 127 20.34 10.78 9.64
N SER A 128 20.39 9.65 10.32
CA SER A 128 19.68 8.43 9.94
C SER A 128 18.14 8.58 9.95
N CYS A 129 17.66 9.75 10.38
CA CYS A 129 16.27 10.16 10.32
C CYS A 129 15.90 10.76 8.96
N LYS A 130 14.79 10.29 8.38
CA LYS A 130 14.20 10.84 7.16
C LYS A 130 12.84 11.45 7.45
N ILE A 131 12.53 12.57 6.79
CA ILE A 131 11.21 13.17 6.82
C ILE A 131 10.50 12.82 5.52
N ILE A 132 9.36 12.13 5.66
CA ILE A 132 8.53 11.68 4.56
C ILE A 132 7.27 12.55 4.54
N TYR A 133 6.77 12.88 3.36
CA TYR A 133 5.47 13.52 3.19
C TYR A 133 4.57 12.64 2.33
N SER A 134 3.26 12.63 2.62
CA SER A 134 2.25 12.00 1.78
C SER A 134 1.56 13.03 0.88
N TRP A 135 1.05 12.61 -0.27
CA TRP A 135 0.07 13.35 -1.07
C TRP A 135 -1.03 12.41 -1.56
N GLY A 136 -2.25 12.91 -1.67
CA GLY A 136 -3.34 12.15 -2.28
C GLY A 136 -3.10 11.92 -3.77
N ASN A 137 -3.49 10.73 -4.27
CA ASN A 137 -3.51 10.50 -5.71
C ASN A 137 -4.56 11.41 -6.38
N SER A 138 -4.29 11.88 -7.59
CA SER A 138 -5.01 12.97 -8.26
C SER A 138 -6.50 12.68 -8.51
N VAL A 139 -6.93 11.42 -8.43
CA VAL A 139 -8.32 11.00 -8.61
C VAL A 139 -9.23 11.55 -7.51
N MET A 140 -8.70 11.76 -6.30
CA MET A 140 -9.47 12.20 -5.13
C MET A 140 -9.35 13.70 -4.81
N TYR A 141 -8.62 14.49 -5.64
CA TYR A 141 -8.49 15.95 -5.51
C TYR A 141 -8.12 16.45 -4.10
N HIS A 142 -7.36 15.66 -3.32
CA HIS A 142 -6.96 16.09 -1.98
C HIS A 142 -5.74 17.00 -2.03
N ARG A 143 -5.98 18.29 -1.71
CA ARG A 143 -4.95 19.36 -1.62
C ARG A 143 -4.22 19.37 -0.28
N TYR A 144 -4.11 18.23 0.39
CA TYR A 144 -3.50 18.12 1.71
C TYR A 144 -2.75 16.80 1.87
N GLY A 145 -1.75 16.80 2.74
CA GLY A 145 -0.93 15.65 3.03
C GLY A 145 -0.39 15.69 4.46
N GLN A 146 0.30 14.63 4.85
CA GLN A 146 0.78 14.42 6.21
C GLN A 146 2.29 14.21 6.21
N PHE A 147 2.98 14.73 7.22
CA PHE A 147 4.39 14.44 7.43
C PHE A 147 4.58 13.24 8.36
N TYR A 148 5.62 12.45 8.07
CA TYR A 148 6.06 11.29 8.82
C TYR A 148 7.56 11.39 9.09
N THR A 149 7.99 10.78 10.18
CA THR A 149 9.41 10.63 10.55
C THR A 149 9.80 9.18 10.46
N LEU A 150 11.00 8.89 9.96
CA LEU A 150 11.52 7.54 9.87
C LEU A 150 12.92 7.49 10.46
N SER A 151 13.06 6.80 11.58
CA SER A 151 14.34 6.59 12.28
C SER A 151 15.20 5.53 11.58
N ASN A 152 16.48 5.45 11.95
CA ASN A 152 17.38 4.43 11.41
C ASN A 152 16.84 3.02 11.64
N GLY A 153 16.89 2.16 10.63
CA GLY A 153 16.46 0.77 10.76
C GLY A 153 14.95 0.56 10.95
N ALA A 154 14.17 1.63 11.12
CA ALA A 154 12.72 1.55 11.05
C ALA A 154 12.30 1.38 9.58
N LEU A 155 11.38 0.45 9.34
CA LEU A 155 10.75 0.27 8.04
C LEU A 155 9.49 1.13 7.90
N LEU A 156 8.83 1.46 9.02
CA LEU A 156 7.53 2.14 9.06
C LEU A 156 7.68 3.58 9.55
N GLY A 157 7.17 4.55 8.78
CA GLY A 157 7.20 5.95 9.19
C GLY A 157 6.18 6.27 10.29
N ALA A 158 6.62 7.00 11.32
CA ALA A 158 5.79 7.49 12.40
C ALA A 158 5.09 8.79 12.00
N LYS A 159 3.76 8.82 12.12
CA LYS A 159 2.94 10.00 11.82
C LYS A 159 3.30 11.16 12.75
N THR A 160 3.57 12.33 12.18
CA THR A 160 3.84 13.55 12.95
C THR A 160 2.56 14.32 13.23
N ARG A 161 2.66 15.43 13.98
CA ARG A 161 1.53 16.36 14.14
C ARG A 161 1.32 17.28 12.93
N TYR A 162 2.28 17.33 12.00
CA TYR A 162 2.28 18.33 10.93
C TYR A 162 1.60 17.80 9.68
N SER A 163 0.74 18.60 9.10
CA SER A 163 0.16 18.42 7.77
C SER A 163 0.63 19.52 6.83
N TRP A 164 0.45 19.31 5.53
CA TRP A 164 0.66 20.34 4.54
C TRP A 164 -0.55 20.44 3.62
N SER A 165 -0.70 21.58 2.95
CA SER A 165 -1.70 21.82 1.92
C SER A 165 -1.13 22.76 0.86
N SER A 166 -1.25 22.42 -0.41
CA SER A 166 -0.80 23.29 -1.51
C SER A 166 -1.83 23.33 -2.63
N ASP A 167 -1.87 24.44 -3.35
CA ASP A 167 -2.61 24.55 -4.58
C ASP A 167 -1.89 23.78 -5.70
N GLY A 168 -2.35 22.57 -5.99
CA GLY A 168 -1.78 21.70 -7.02
C GLY A 168 -2.22 20.24 -6.89
N LEU A 169 -1.94 19.44 -7.92
CA LEU A 169 -2.12 17.98 -7.91
C LEU A 169 -0.75 17.31 -7.89
N GLY A 170 -0.60 16.27 -7.07
CA GLY A 170 0.57 15.39 -7.09
C GLY A 170 1.69 15.80 -6.12
N PRO A 171 2.91 15.26 -6.32
CA PRO A 171 4.03 15.48 -5.42
C PRO A 171 4.48 16.94 -5.44
N ILE A 172 4.83 17.46 -4.27
CA ILE A 172 5.54 18.75 -4.17
C ILE A 172 6.92 18.60 -4.79
N ARG A 173 7.34 19.59 -5.58
CA ARG A 173 8.67 19.61 -6.21
C ARG A 173 9.75 19.73 -5.15
N ASP A 174 10.84 18.99 -5.32
CA ASP A 174 12.01 19.02 -4.42
C ASP A 174 12.62 20.42 -4.24
N THR A 175 12.40 21.34 -5.18
CA THR A 175 12.85 22.74 -5.08
C THR A 175 11.95 23.63 -4.23
N ALA A 176 10.77 23.15 -3.85
CA ALA A 176 9.79 23.97 -3.13
C ALA A 176 10.01 24.00 -1.62
N TRP A 177 10.81 23.08 -1.10
CA TRP A 177 11.09 22.94 0.31
C TRP A 177 12.36 22.15 0.57
N GLU A 178 12.88 22.24 1.78
CA GLU A 178 13.92 21.37 2.27
C GLU A 178 13.86 21.26 3.79
N VAL A 179 14.49 20.22 4.32
CA VAL A 179 14.73 20.07 5.75
C VAL A 179 16.19 20.39 6.05
N ARG A 180 16.42 21.23 7.04
CA ARG A 180 17.76 21.49 7.59
C ARG A 180 17.87 20.91 8.98
N TRP A 181 18.93 20.15 9.19
CA TRP A 181 19.19 19.49 10.46
C TRP A 181 20.10 20.35 11.34
N ARG A 182 19.75 20.47 12.61
CA ARG A 182 20.60 21.10 13.63
C ARG A 182 20.35 20.44 14.98
N SER A 183 21.40 19.88 15.58
CA SER A 183 21.35 19.27 16.92
C SER A 183 20.20 18.25 17.08
N GLY A 184 20.05 17.33 16.12
CA GLY A 184 19.01 16.28 16.15
C GLY A 184 17.58 16.76 15.84
N THR A 185 17.39 18.05 15.56
CA THR A 185 16.10 18.61 15.14
C THR A 185 16.13 18.98 13.67
N ALA A 186 15.16 18.48 12.91
CA ALA A 186 14.90 18.86 11.53
C ALA A 186 13.96 20.05 11.50
N THR A 187 14.34 21.14 10.83
CA THR A 187 13.44 22.28 10.59
C THR A 187 13.05 22.32 9.12
N LEU A 188 11.75 22.42 8.83
CA LEU A 188 11.22 22.59 7.48
C LEU A 188 11.40 24.03 7.01
N TYR A 189 11.94 24.20 5.82
CA TYR A 189 12.01 25.46 5.10
C TYR A 189 11.23 25.33 3.81
N THR A 190 10.32 26.26 3.54
CA THR A 190 9.52 26.32 2.32
C THR A 190 9.91 27.55 1.51
N TYR A 191 10.08 27.38 0.20
CA TYR A 191 10.46 28.44 -0.75
C TYR A 191 9.28 29.00 -1.53
N TYR A 192 8.13 28.33 -1.47
CA TYR A 192 6.85 28.78 -2.01
C TYR A 192 5.78 28.67 -0.92
N ASN A 193 4.61 29.28 -1.18
CA ASN A 193 3.48 29.18 -0.27
C ASN A 193 2.94 27.75 -0.26
N ILE A 194 3.31 27.01 0.78
CA ILE A 194 2.77 25.70 1.13
C ILE A 194 2.17 25.88 2.51
N GLY A 195 0.86 25.71 2.65
CA GLY A 195 0.20 25.78 3.95
C GLY A 195 0.72 24.64 4.82
N ILE A 196 1.23 24.96 6.01
CA ILE A 196 1.71 23.96 6.97
C ILE A 196 0.82 24.03 8.21
N GLY A 197 0.14 22.93 8.50
CA GLY A 197 -0.70 22.79 9.69
C GLY A 197 0.01 22.00 10.78
N PRO A 198 -0.26 22.26 12.07
CA PRO A 198 -0.91 23.46 12.59
C PRO A 198 -0.01 24.69 12.40
N ASP A 199 -0.59 25.77 11.87
CA ASP A 199 0.12 27.04 11.75
C ASP A 199 0.24 27.69 13.14
N SER A 200 1.46 27.72 13.66
CA SER A 200 1.78 28.26 14.98
C SER A 200 2.71 29.46 14.90
N GLY A 201 2.94 30.01 13.70
CA GLY A 201 3.96 31.04 13.43
C GLY A 201 5.41 30.56 13.56
N ALA A 202 5.66 29.40 14.18
CA ALA A 202 6.95 28.74 14.21
C ALA A 202 7.11 27.75 13.03
N PRO A 203 8.32 27.61 12.46
CA PRO A 203 8.55 26.63 11.40
C PRO A 203 8.31 25.21 11.93
N ALA A 204 7.83 24.31 11.06
CA ALA A 204 7.64 22.92 11.43
C ALA A 204 8.97 22.27 11.81
N ARG A 205 8.98 21.58 12.96
CA ARG A 205 10.18 20.94 13.50
C ARG A 205 9.92 19.48 13.79
N PHE A 206 10.83 18.62 13.33
CA PHE A 206 10.73 17.18 13.45
C PHE A 206 11.90 16.65 14.28
N THR A 207 11.63 15.58 15.01
CA THR A 207 12.63 14.79 15.73
C THR A 207 12.30 13.33 15.45
N CYS A 208 13.29 12.51 15.14
CA CYS A 208 13.09 11.06 15.20
C CYS A 208 13.24 10.59 16.64
N HIS A 209 12.38 9.67 17.05
CA HIS A 209 12.59 8.90 18.27
C HIS A 209 13.45 7.69 17.90
N GLU A 210 14.51 7.45 18.66
CA GLU A 210 15.31 6.21 18.56
C GLU A 210 14.47 4.98 18.90
#